data_AF-A0A954L2U5-F1
#
_entry.id   AF-A0A954L2U5-F1
#
_cell.length_a   1.000
_cell.length_b   1.000
_cell.length_c   1.000
_cell.angle_alpha   90.00
_cell.angle_beta   90.00
_cell.angle_gamma   90.00
#
_symmetry.space_group_name_H-M   'P 1'
#
loop_
_entity.id
_entity.type
_entity.pdbx_description
1 polymer ?
#
loop_
_entity_poly.entity_id
_entity_poly.type
_entity_poly.pdbx_seq_one_letter_code
_entity_poly.pdbx_strand_id
1 'polypeptide(L)'
;MHFRLQIILGCLLLVTLGAAAGVWLLPVEFFQNWNVGRVVGALRSEAGPAAAPVEDAVAFAAYEAAGQAEFLTWLGRIVLPALACLALIGIVRGRQLATSMTEGWSGFLRGTRVGDGVRTAAIRIFVAAWMLLFGVHLAGGLLQRGRDWAYFQWRSGEDVLPNMSSENRLVIRYLQHATPPDARLLICSDQNLSFLSYYLRPRRVFHRVHPDAEFVIPQPGQSRPLAAYRLEDLTTEEMSNIGPDYIVEYFEGPDYVDADRRTEDQRWLSYWRSMTGSSGSPSYVVVLRPAAKGETAGVLE
;
A
#
# COMPACT_ATOMS: atom_id res chain seq x y z
N MET A 1 37.81 22.24 22.63
CA MET A 1 36.88 21.53 21.72
C MET A 1 36.00 20.50 22.44
N HIS A 2 36.58 19.66 23.32
CA HIS A 2 35.89 18.60 24.06
C HIS A 2 34.66 19.06 24.88
N PHE A 3 34.79 20.16 25.62
CA PHE A 3 33.70 20.70 26.46
C PHE A 3 32.47 21.13 25.64
N ARG A 4 32.69 21.79 24.49
CA ARG A 4 31.60 22.22 23.59
C ARG A 4 30.86 21.02 22.96
N LEU A 5 31.60 19.98 22.58
CA LEU A 5 31.00 18.74 22.04
C LEU A 5 30.15 18.03 23.11
N GLN A 6 30.62 17.96 24.35
CA GLN A 6 29.85 17.36 25.45
C GLN A 6 28.57 18.14 25.75
N ILE A 7 28.60 19.47 25.68
CA ILE A 7 27.40 20.30 25.82
C ILE A 7 26.40 19.98 24.69
N ILE A 8 26.86 19.95 23.44
CA ILE A 8 25.99 19.64 22.28
C ILE A 8 25.36 18.25 22.43
N LEU A 9 26.16 17.24 22.78
CA LEU A 9 25.67 15.88 22.98
C LEU A 9 24.74 15.76 24.19
N GLY A 10 25.00 16.52 25.25
CA GLY A 10 24.11 16.60 26.42
C GLY A 10 22.76 17.22 26.06
N CYS A 11 22.75 18.31 25.29
CA CYS A 11 21.51 18.91 24.77
C CYS A 11 20.76 17.94 23.85
N LEU A 12 21.47 17.25 22.94
CA LEU A 12 20.86 16.24 22.07
C LEU A 12 20.25 15.10 22.89
N LEU A 13 20.96 14.61 23.91
CA LEU A 13 20.45 13.56 24.79
C LEU A 13 19.18 14.00 25.52
N LEU A 14 19.16 15.21 26.09
CA LEU A 14 17.99 15.73 26.79
C LEU A 14 16.78 15.89 25.85
N VAL A 15 16.99 16.46 24.67
CA VAL A 15 15.92 16.63 23.67
C VAL A 15 15.40 15.28 23.19
N THR A 16 16.29 14.34 22.88
CA THR A 16 15.91 12.99 22.40
C THR A 16 15.20 12.18 23.48
N LEU A 17 15.63 12.26 24.74
CA LEU A 17 14.93 11.61 25.86
C LEU A 17 13.56 12.23 26.10
N GLY A 18 13.44 13.56 26.06
CA GLY A 18 12.14 14.25 26.19
C GLY A 18 11.18 13.87 25.06
N ALA A 19 11.66 13.87 23.82
CA ALA A 19 10.88 13.43 22.67
C ALA A 19 10.51 11.94 22.75
N ALA A 20 11.45 11.07 23.13
CA ALA A 20 11.20 9.64 23.30
C ALA A 20 10.13 9.40 24.37
N ALA A 21 10.23 10.09 25.52
CA ALA A 21 9.22 10.04 26.56
C ALA A 21 7.85 10.48 26.02
N GLY A 22 7.77 11.59 25.27
CA GLY A 22 6.53 12.03 24.65
C GLY A 22 5.90 10.98 23.74
N VAL A 23 6.67 10.40 22.84
CA VAL A 23 6.20 9.40 21.85
C VAL A 23 5.83 8.05 22.48
N TRP A 24 6.45 7.70 23.62
CA TRP A 24 6.15 6.45 24.36
C TRP A 24 5.04 6.59 25.41
N LEU A 25 4.92 7.75 26.06
CA LEU A 25 3.92 7.98 27.11
C LEU A 25 2.57 8.40 26.55
N LEU A 26 2.54 9.05 25.39
CA LEU A 26 1.29 9.45 24.76
C LEU A 26 0.77 8.36 23.80
N PRO A 27 -0.55 8.13 23.79
CA PRO A 27 -1.18 7.20 22.86
C PRO A 27 -1.03 7.71 21.42
N VAL A 28 -1.03 6.81 20.43
CA VAL A 28 -0.85 7.16 19.01
C VAL A 28 -1.96 8.12 18.54
N GLU A 29 -3.16 7.93 19.07
CA GLU A 29 -4.37 8.69 18.84
C GLU A 29 -4.18 10.17 19.18
N PHE A 30 -3.35 10.49 20.18
CA PHE A 30 -3.02 11.88 20.51
C PHE A 30 -2.32 12.57 19.33
N PHE A 31 -1.31 11.91 18.74
CA PHE A 31 -0.56 12.45 17.61
C PHE A 31 -1.40 12.49 16.32
N GLN A 32 -2.24 11.47 16.11
CA GLN A 32 -3.20 11.45 15.01
C GLN A 32 -4.16 12.65 15.09
N ASN A 33 -4.82 12.84 16.23
CA ASN A 33 -5.76 13.94 16.44
C ASN A 33 -5.08 15.31 16.27
N TRP A 34 -3.86 15.46 16.78
CA TRP A 34 -3.08 16.68 16.60
C TRP A 34 -2.78 16.98 15.13
N ASN A 35 -2.30 15.99 14.35
CA ASN A 35 -1.96 16.21 12.94
C ASN A 35 -3.20 16.40 12.06
N VAL A 36 -4.28 15.65 12.32
CA VAL A 36 -5.58 15.82 11.65
C VAL A 36 -6.11 17.22 11.88
N GLY A 37 -6.11 17.70 13.13
CA GLY A 37 -6.56 19.05 13.47
C GLY A 37 -5.77 20.14 12.72
N ARG A 38 -4.46 19.96 12.58
CA ARG A 38 -3.58 20.87 11.82
C ARG A 38 -3.91 20.88 10.32
N VAL A 39 -4.04 19.71 9.70
CA VAL A 39 -4.25 19.58 8.25
C VAL A 39 -5.66 19.99 7.85
N VAL A 40 -6.67 19.50 8.56
CA VAL A 40 -8.08 19.87 8.32
C VAL A 40 -8.32 21.34 8.63
N GLY A 41 -7.69 21.86 9.70
CA GLY A 41 -7.75 23.28 10.04
C GLY A 41 -7.19 24.17 8.92
N ALA A 42 -6.04 23.80 8.35
CA ALA A 42 -5.45 24.52 7.22
C ALA A 42 -6.36 24.50 5.99
N LEU A 43 -6.86 23.33 5.60
CA LEU A 43 -7.76 23.17 4.45
C LEU A 43 -9.05 23.99 4.59
N ARG A 44 -9.65 24.01 5.78
CA ARG A 44 -10.84 24.81 6.07
C ARG A 44 -10.55 26.32 6.07
N SER A 45 -9.35 26.72 6.46
CA SER A 45 -8.95 28.13 6.42
C SER A 45 -8.66 28.64 5.00
N GLU A 46 -8.19 27.77 4.11
CA GLU A 46 -7.89 28.11 2.70
C GLU A 46 -9.13 28.14 1.82
N ALA A 47 -10.15 27.32 2.10
CA ALA A 47 -11.38 27.26 1.31
C ALA A 47 -12.26 28.53 1.43
N GLY A 48 -12.03 29.37 2.44
CA GLY A 48 -12.83 30.56 2.70
C GLY A 48 -14.30 30.25 3.05
N PRO A 49 -15.11 31.25 3.41
CA PRO A 49 -16.52 31.03 3.81
C PRO A 49 -17.45 30.66 2.65
N ALA A 50 -17.00 30.79 1.40
CA ALA A 50 -17.83 30.64 0.20
C ALA A 50 -17.60 29.32 -0.57
N ALA A 51 -16.48 28.62 -0.34
CA ALA A 51 -16.25 27.29 -0.90
C ALA A 51 -16.30 26.28 0.24
N ALA A 52 -17.42 25.55 0.36
CA ALA A 52 -17.43 24.39 1.23
C ALA A 52 -16.40 23.39 0.68
N PRO A 53 -15.37 22.99 1.44
CA PRO A 53 -14.49 21.93 0.98
C PRO A 53 -15.32 20.67 0.77
N VAL A 54 -15.15 20.01 -0.38
CA VAL A 54 -15.86 18.77 -0.71
C VAL A 54 -15.64 17.79 0.45
N GLU A 55 -16.72 17.32 1.09
CA GLU A 55 -16.63 16.52 2.33
C GLU A 55 -15.69 15.32 2.17
N ASP A 56 -15.71 14.70 1.00
CA ASP A 56 -14.83 13.58 0.64
C ASP A 56 -13.34 13.96 0.66
N ALA A 57 -12.99 15.16 0.20
CA ALA A 57 -11.60 15.63 0.19
C ALA A 57 -11.09 15.89 1.62
N VAL A 58 -11.95 16.39 2.51
CA VAL A 58 -11.61 16.61 3.92
C VAL A 58 -11.46 15.28 4.64
N ALA A 59 -12.36 14.33 4.39
CA ALA A 59 -12.29 12.98 4.97
C ALA A 59 -11.01 12.26 4.54
N PHE A 60 -10.65 12.35 3.26
CA PHE A 60 -9.43 11.76 2.74
C PHE A 60 -8.16 12.40 3.34
N ALA A 61 -8.09 13.73 3.39
CA ALA A 61 -6.94 14.43 3.99
C ALA A 61 -6.79 14.12 5.49
N ALA A 62 -7.89 13.97 6.22
CA ALA A 62 -7.87 13.55 7.61
C ALA A 62 -7.32 12.12 7.77
N TYR A 63 -7.75 11.20 6.90
CA TYR A 63 -7.24 9.82 6.90
C TYR A 63 -5.72 9.77 6.64
N GLU A 64 -5.22 10.48 5.62
CA GLU A 64 -3.79 10.52 5.32
C GLU A 64 -2.99 11.18 6.45
N ALA A 65 -3.50 12.26 7.05
CA ALA A 65 -2.85 12.94 8.16
C ALA A 65 -2.74 12.04 9.40
N ALA A 66 -3.77 11.24 9.69
CA ALA A 66 -3.74 10.26 10.77
C ALA A 66 -2.68 9.17 10.49
N GLY A 67 -2.65 8.62 9.28
CA GLY A 67 -1.65 7.61 8.90
C GLY A 67 -0.21 8.12 8.99
N GLN A 68 0.05 9.35 8.53
CA GLN A 68 1.38 9.98 8.65
C GLN A 68 1.80 10.18 10.12
N ALA A 69 0.87 10.62 10.97
CA ALA A 69 1.16 10.79 12.40
C ALA A 69 1.48 9.47 13.08
N GLU A 70 0.75 8.41 12.74
CA GLU A 70 1.02 7.06 13.23
C GLU A 70 2.41 6.57 12.79
N PHE A 71 2.76 6.73 11.52
CA PHE A 71 4.10 6.39 11.02
C PHE A 71 5.20 7.10 11.80
N LEU A 72 5.11 8.42 11.94
CA LEU A 72 6.12 9.23 12.63
C LEU A 72 6.22 8.86 14.11
N THR A 73 5.10 8.49 14.73
CA THR A 73 5.08 8.03 16.12
C THR A 73 5.85 6.71 16.24
N TRP A 74 5.54 5.70 15.41
CA TRP A 74 6.26 4.42 15.42
C TRP A 74 7.73 4.56 15.07
N LEU A 75 8.05 5.35 14.05
CA LEU A 75 9.44 5.66 13.67
C LEU A 75 10.17 6.33 14.83
N GLY A 76 9.52 7.30 15.49
CA GLY A 76 10.05 7.98 16.67
C GLY A 76 10.33 7.02 17.83
N ARG A 77 9.46 6.03 18.08
CA ARG A 77 9.67 5.01 19.13
C ARG A 77 10.92 4.17 18.91
N ILE A 78 11.40 4.05 17.67
CA ILE A 78 12.60 3.29 17.32
C ILE A 78 13.82 4.22 17.25
N VAL A 79 13.70 5.33 16.53
CA VAL A 79 14.82 6.23 16.23
C VAL A 79 15.23 7.06 17.45
N LEU A 80 14.29 7.57 18.25
CA LEU A 80 14.62 8.45 19.37
C LEU A 80 15.41 7.71 20.47
N PRO A 81 15.06 6.48 20.89
CA PRO A 81 15.91 5.71 21.81
C PRO A 81 17.29 5.40 21.22
N ALA A 82 17.37 5.05 19.94
CA ALA A 82 18.66 4.80 19.28
C ALA A 82 19.55 6.05 19.29
N LEU A 83 18.98 7.23 19.00
CA LEU A 83 19.69 8.50 19.06
C LEU A 83 20.12 8.85 20.49
N ALA A 84 19.28 8.60 21.50
CA ALA A 84 19.64 8.80 22.90
C ALA A 84 20.81 7.90 23.32
N CYS A 85 20.79 6.61 22.92
CA CYS A 85 21.91 5.70 23.14
C CYS A 85 23.19 6.18 22.45
N LEU A 86 23.11 6.63 21.20
CA LEU A 86 24.27 7.16 20.47
C LEU A 86 24.82 8.44 21.13
N ALA A 87 23.95 9.35 21.58
CA ALA A 87 24.35 10.55 22.30
C ALA A 87 25.05 10.18 23.63
N LEU A 88 24.51 9.23 24.38
CA LEU A 88 25.10 8.74 25.63
C LEU A 88 26.48 8.10 25.39
N ILE A 89 26.61 7.24 24.38
CA ILE A 89 27.91 6.66 23.98
C ILE A 89 28.87 7.79 23.59
N GLY A 90 28.39 8.81 22.86
CA GLY A 90 29.16 10.01 22.53
C GLY A 90 29.67 10.77 23.75
N ILE A 91 28.87 10.90 24.80
CA ILE A 91 29.26 11.58 26.04
C ILE A 91 30.31 10.77 26.80
N VAL A 92 30.08 9.45 26.96
CA VAL A 92 30.95 8.56 27.74
C VAL A 92 32.25 8.25 27.02
N ARG A 93 32.19 7.99 25.71
CA ARG A 93 33.30 7.53 24.87
C ARG A 93 33.72 8.57 23.83
N GLY A 94 33.36 9.84 24.01
CA GLY A 94 33.60 10.89 23.00
C GLY A 94 35.04 10.99 22.52
N ARG A 95 36.03 10.80 23.40
CA ARG A 95 37.45 10.74 23.00
C ARG A 95 37.74 9.53 22.11
N GLN A 96 37.31 8.34 22.52
CA GLN A 96 37.52 7.11 21.77
C GLN A 96 36.81 7.18 20.42
N LEU A 97 35.59 7.69 20.37
CA LEU A 97 34.85 7.90 19.12
C LEU A 97 35.54 8.91 18.20
N ALA A 98 36.04 10.03 18.73
CA ALA A 98 36.79 10.99 17.94
C ALA A 98 38.09 10.39 17.37
N THR A 99 38.79 9.59 18.17
CA THR A 99 39.96 8.83 17.72
C THR A 99 39.59 7.81 16.65
N SER A 100 38.57 6.98 16.87
CA SER A 100 38.08 5.99 15.90
C SER A 100 37.58 6.62 14.60
N MET A 101 36.92 7.78 14.65
CA MET A 101 36.53 8.53 13.46
C MET A 101 37.74 9.06 12.70
N THR A 102 38.75 9.57 13.42
CA THR A 102 40.00 10.05 12.82
C THR A 102 40.79 8.89 12.19
N GLU A 103 40.86 7.76 12.89
CA GLU A 103 41.50 6.53 12.41
C GLU A 103 40.76 5.96 11.20
N GLY A 104 39.42 5.89 11.25
CA GLY A 104 38.58 5.46 10.14
C GLY A 104 38.72 6.38 8.92
N TRP A 105 38.73 7.69 9.13
CA TRP A 105 38.94 8.68 8.08
C TRP A 105 40.34 8.54 7.46
N SER A 106 41.39 8.44 8.29
CA SER A 106 42.75 8.22 7.80
C SER A 106 42.89 6.87 7.09
N GLY A 107 42.18 5.84 7.56
CA GLY A 107 42.06 4.54 6.92
C GLY A 107 41.42 4.64 5.54
N PHE A 108 40.30 5.35 5.41
CA PHE A 108 39.66 5.64 4.13
C PHE A 108 40.58 6.40 3.18
N LEU A 109 41.25 7.46 3.66
CA LEU A 109 42.18 8.24 2.85
C LEU A 109 43.35 7.39 2.34
N ARG A 110 43.86 6.47 3.16
CA ARG A 110 44.92 5.52 2.78
C ARG A 110 44.41 4.46 1.81
N GLY A 111 43.26 3.84 2.10
CA GLY A 111 42.69 2.76 1.29
C GLY A 111 42.20 3.20 -0.09
N THR A 112 41.86 4.49 -0.25
CA THR A 112 41.48 5.06 -1.55
C THR A 112 42.66 5.63 -2.33
N ARG A 113 43.87 5.63 -1.76
CA ARG A 113 45.07 6.18 -2.42
C ARG A 113 45.58 5.20 -3.47
N VAL A 114 45.62 5.65 -4.71
CA VAL A 114 46.23 4.96 -5.85
C VAL A 114 47.48 5.73 -6.26
N GLY A 115 48.44 5.08 -6.94
CA GLY A 115 49.70 5.71 -7.36
C GLY A 115 49.55 6.98 -8.21
N ASP A 116 48.37 7.19 -8.82
CA ASP A 116 47.99 8.38 -9.56
C ASP A 116 47.00 9.24 -8.74
N GLY A 117 47.30 10.53 -8.61
CA GLY A 117 46.49 11.52 -7.90
C GLY A 117 45.12 11.73 -8.53
N VAL A 118 45.01 11.66 -9.86
CA VAL A 118 43.75 11.82 -10.58
C VAL A 118 42.81 10.64 -10.29
N ARG A 119 43.32 9.40 -10.37
CA ARG A 119 42.55 8.20 -10.01
C ARG A 119 42.10 8.19 -8.55
N THR A 120 42.98 8.62 -7.64
CA THR A 120 42.63 8.77 -6.21
C THR A 120 41.47 9.74 -6.02
N ALA A 121 41.51 10.90 -6.68
CA ALA A 121 40.43 11.88 -6.62
C ALA A 121 39.12 11.32 -7.20
N ALA A 122 39.18 10.65 -8.35
CA ALA A 122 38.02 10.04 -8.99
C ALA A 122 37.32 9.01 -8.09
N ILE A 123 38.07 8.12 -7.44
CA ILE A 123 37.51 7.12 -6.50
C ILE A 123 36.83 7.82 -5.32
N ARG A 124 37.46 8.84 -4.73
CA ARG A 124 36.88 9.55 -3.59
C ARG A 124 35.62 10.31 -3.96
N ILE A 125 35.60 10.96 -5.12
CA ILE A 125 34.40 11.63 -5.66
C ILE A 125 33.31 10.59 -5.90
N PHE A 126 33.63 9.45 -6.49
CA PHE A 126 32.67 8.37 -6.71
C PHE A 126 32.06 7.87 -5.40
N VAL A 127 32.88 7.59 -4.37
CA VAL A 127 32.36 7.17 -3.06
C VAL A 127 31.50 8.26 -2.43
N ALA A 128 31.92 9.53 -2.50
CA ALA A 128 31.14 10.65 -1.98
C ALA A 128 29.78 10.77 -2.70
N ALA A 129 29.77 10.65 -4.03
CA ALA A 129 28.55 10.65 -4.83
C ALA A 129 27.65 9.45 -4.50
N TRP A 130 28.24 8.26 -4.30
CA TRP A 130 27.50 7.07 -3.91
C TRP A 130 26.85 7.19 -2.53
N MET A 131 27.59 7.74 -1.54
CA MET A 131 27.04 8.02 -0.22
C MET A 131 25.92 9.07 -0.26
N LEU A 132 26.08 10.10 -1.10
CA LEU A 132 25.03 11.09 -1.33
C LEU A 132 23.79 10.45 -1.94
N LEU A 133 23.96 9.63 -2.99
CA LEU A 133 22.88 8.93 -3.66
C LEU A 133 22.15 7.97 -2.69
N PHE A 134 22.91 7.22 -1.89
CA PHE A 134 22.36 6.38 -0.83
C PHE A 134 21.50 7.19 0.15
N GLY A 135 22.00 8.33 0.60
CA GLY A 135 21.25 9.24 1.49
C GLY A 135 19.96 9.76 0.86
N VAL A 136 20.00 10.16 -0.41
CA VAL A 136 18.83 10.63 -1.16
C VAL A 136 17.78 9.52 -1.31
N HIS A 137 18.20 8.31 -1.70
CA HIS A 137 17.27 7.18 -1.84
C HIS A 137 16.69 6.72 -0.51
N LEU A 138 17.50 6.73 0.56
CA LEU A 138 17.01 6.41 1.91
C LEU A 138 15.96 7.44 2.36
N ALA A 139 16.23 8.73 2.20
CA ALA A 139 15.29 9.79 2.56
C ALA A 139 14.01 9.73 1.70
N GLY A 140 14.16 9.55 0.39
CA GLY A 140 13.03 9.38 -0.53
C GLY A 140 12.17 8.16 -0.19
N GLY A 141 12.80 7.03 0.14
CA GLY A 141 12.12 5.80 0.57
C GLY A 141 11.36 5.97 1.88
N LEU A 142 11.96 6.65 2.88
CA LEU A 142 11.29 6.95 4.15
C LEU A 142 10.11 7.92 3.97
N LEU A 143 10.27 8.94 3.13
CA LEU A 143 9.18 9.88 2.80
C LEU A 143 8.03 9.17 2.10
N GLN A 144 8.33 8.34 1.10
CA GLN A 144 7.33 7.55 0.41
C GLN A 144 6.65 6.57 1.38
N ARG A 145 7.40 5.89 2.24
CA ARG A 145 6.83 5.01 3.26
C ARG A 145 5.89 5.74 4.23
N GLY A 146 6.22 6.98 4.59
CA GLY A 146 5.36 7.81 5.43
C GLY A 146 4.04 8.19 4.75
N ARG A 147 4.06 8.47 3.45
CA ARG A 147 2.83 8.71 2.65
C ARG A 147 1.98 7.46 2.55
N ASP A 148 2.64 6.34 2.32
CA ASP A 148 2.02 5.04 2.11
C ASP A 148 1.49 4.40 3.41
N TRP A 149 1.92 4.88 4.58
CA TRP A 149 1.63 4.24 5.86
C TRP A 149 0.13 4.12 6.17
N ALA A 150 -0.67 5.12 5.82
CA ALA A 150 -2.13 5.08 6.04
C ALA A 150 -2.75 3.81 5.44
N TYR A 151 -2.24 3.41 4.27
CA TYR A 151 -2.72 2.28 3.50
C TYR A 151 -2.07 0.98 3.95
N PHE A 152 -0.73 0.93 3.98
CA PHE A 152 0.02 -0.32 4.11
C PHE A 152 0.47 -0.64 5.55
N GLN A 153 0.56 0.35 6.45
CA GLN A 153 1.06 0.19 7.83
C GLN A 153 2.32 -0.69 7.91
N TRP A 154 2.29 -1.80 8.67
CA TRP A 154 3.37 -2.81 8.73
C TRP A 154 3.22 -3.93 7.71
N ARG A 155 2.13 -3.93 6.94
CA ARG A 155 1.80 -5.00 6.01
C ARG A 155 2.47 -4.77 4.67
N SER A 156 2.70 -5.87 3.95
CA SER A 156 3.18 -5.84 2.58
C SER A 156 2.06 -5.35 1.64
N GLY A 157 2.42 -4.85 0.46
CA GLY A 157 1.43 -4.55 -0.59
C GLY A 157 0.74 -5.79 -1.16
N GLU A 158 1.21 -6.99 -0.80
CA GLU A 158 0.55 -8.25 -1.13
C GLU A 158 -0.58 -8.55 -0.12
N ASP A 159 -0.42 -8.11 1.13
CA ASP A 159 -1.42 -8.26 2.19
C ASP A 159 -2.47 -7.15 2.18
N VAL A 160 -2.05 -5.94 1.85
CA VAL A 160 -2.91 -4.76 1.74
C VAL A 160 -3.11 -4.49 0.26
N LEU A 161 -4.36 -4.52 -0.18
CA LEU A 161 -4.79 -4.18 -1.52
C LEU A 161 -5.18 -2.68 -1.53
N PRO A 162 -4.22 -1.75 -1.74
CA PRO A 162 -4.47 -0.31 -1.66
C PRO A 162 -5.44 0.14 -2.77
N ASN A 163 -6.18 1.22 -2.54
CA ASN A 163 -7.12 1.81 -3.52
C ASN A 163 -8.15 0.83 -4.10
N MET A 164 -8.49 -0.21 -3.32
CA MET A 164 -9.43 -1.24 -3.71
C MET A 164 -10.62 -1.25 -2.76
N SER A 165 -11.83 -1.33 -3.30
CA SER A 165 -13.06 -1.44 -2.51
C SER A 165 -13.01 -2.67 -1.60
N SER A 166 -13.68 -2.60 -0.46
CA SER A 166 -13.69 -3.69 0.52
C SER A 166 -14.22 -5.00 -0.07
N GLU A 167 -15.14 -4.88 -1.03
CA GLU A 167 -15.77 -5.90 -1.83
C GLU A 167 -14.75 -6.60 -2.72
N ASN A 168 -14.01 -5.84 -3.53
CA ASN A 168 -12.94 -6.35 -4.38
C ASN A 168 -11.87 -7.10 -3.57
N ARG A 169 -11.53 -6.62 -2.36
CA ARG A 169 -10.58 -7.32 -1.47
C ARG A 169 -11.09 -8.68 -1.03
N LEU A 170 -12.37 -8.77 -0.66
CA LEU A 170 -13.00 -10.02 -0.25
C LEU A 170 -13.07 -11.01 -1.42
N VAL A 171 -13.39 -10.53 -2.62
CA VAL A 171 -13.41 -11.35 -3.84
C VAL A 171 -12.03 -11.92 -4.13
N ILE A 172 -10.97 -11.10 -4.11
CA ILE A 172 -9.60 -11.58 -4.33
C ILE A 172 -9.20 -12.66 -3.31
N ARG A 173 -9.45 -12.39 -2.02
CA ARG A 173 -9.09 -13.32 -0.95
C ARG A 173 -9.88 -14.62 -1.05
N TYR A 174 -11.16 -14.55 -1.43
CA TYR A 174 -11.98 -15.72 -1.72
C TYR A 174 -11.43 -16.53 -2.89
N LEU A 175 -11.10 -15.88 -4.02
CA LEU A 175 -10.54 -16.57 -5.18
C LEU A 175 -9.18 -17.22 -4.87
N GLN A 176 -8.33 -16.55 -4.08
CA GLN A 176 -7.07 -17.12 -3.59
C GLN A 176 -7.29 -18.34 -2.70
N HIS A 177 -8.37 -18.34 -1.91
CA HIS A 177 -8.74 -19.45 -1.03
C HIS A 177 -9.39 -20.62 -1.78
N ALA A 178 -10.28 -20.32 -2.73
CA ALA A 178 -11.16 -21.29 -3.37
C ALA A 178 -10.57 -21.94 -4.63
N THR A 179 -9.47 -21.42 -5.18
CA THR A 179 -8.84 -21.94 -6.40
C THR A 179 -7.35 -22.23 -6.21
N PRO A 180 -6.77 -23.21 -6.91
CA PRO A 180 -5.35 -23.53 -6.80
C PRO A 180 -4.46 -22.43 -7.41
N PRO A 181 -3.18 -22.31 -7.00
CA PRO A 181 -2.28 -21.24 -7.47
C PRO A 181 -2.02 -21.21 -8.98
N ASP A 182 -2.12 -22.34 -9.66
CA ASP A 182 -1.88 -22.49 -11.11
C ASP A 182 -3.16 -22.35 -11.97
N ALA A 183 -4.31 -22.10 -11.32
CA ALA A 183 -5.61 -21.99 -11.97
C ALA A 183 -5.66 -20.92 -13.06
N ARG A 184 -6.39 -21.23 -14.13
CA ARG A 184 -6.82 -20.28 -15.16
C ARG A 184 -8.21 -19.77 -14.81
N LEU A 185 -8.34 -18.48 -14.52
CA LEU A 185 -9.60 -17.85 -14.13
C LEU A 185 -10.11 -16.97 -15.26
N LEU A 186 -11.33 -17.20 -15.73
CA LEU A 186 -12.03 -16.28 -16.61
C LEU A 186 -12.96 -15.41 -15.77
N ILE A 187 -12.81 -14.10 -15.85
CA ILE A 187 -13.58 -13.12 -15.08
C ILE A 187 -14.62 -12.47 -16.01
N CYS A 188 -15.89 -12.61 -15.62
CA CYS A 188 -17.06 -11.96 -16.18
C CYS A 188 -17.50 -10.86 -15.20
N SER A 189 -17.39 -9.60 -15.58
CA SER A 189 -17.68 -8.48 -14.68
C SER A 189 -18.20 -7.25 -15.44
N ASP A 190 -18.93 -6.41 -14.72
CA ASP A 190 -19.35 -5.07 -15.14
C ASP A 190 -18.28 -4.00 -14.88
N GLN A 191 -17.15 -4.38 -14.28
CA GLN A 191 -16.03 -3.50 -13.97
C GLN A 191 -14.79 -3.86 -14.79
N ASN A 192 -13.91 -2.88 -15.00
CA ASN A 192 -12.55 -3.19 -15.49
C ASN A 192 -11.70 -3.72 -14.32
N LEU A 193 -11.66 -5.05 -14.19
CA LEU A 193 -10.93 -5.74 -13.14
C LEU A 193 -9.55 -6.24 -13.60
N SER A 194 -8.94 -5.58 -14.59
CA SER A 194 -7.60 -5.92 -15.08
C SER A 194 -6.55 -5.98 -13.96
N PHE A 195 -6.75 -5.23 -12.86
CA PHE A 195 -5.89 -5.27 -11.69
C PHE A 195 -5.88 -6.63 -10.95
N LEU A 196 -6.92 -7.46 -11.09
CA LEU A 196 -6.97 -8.80 -10.47
C LEU A 196 -5.79 -9.67 -10.90
N SER A 197 -5.28 -9.48 -12.12
CA SER A 197 -4.10 -10.18 -12.63
C SER A 197 -2.82 -9.96 -11.80
N TYR A 198 -2.71 -8.81 -11.12
CA TYR A 198 -1.59 -8.54 -10.21
C TYR A 198 -1.75 -9.26 -8.87
N TYR A 199 -2.98 -9.30 -8.34
CA TYR A 199 -3.24 -9.79 -6.98
C TYR A 199 -3.58 -11.28 -6.89
N LEU A 200 -3.99 -11.90 -7.99
CA LEU A 200 -4.30 -13.34 -8.02
C LEU A 200 -3.11 -14.21 -8.42
N ARG A 201 -1.91 -13.63 -8.60
CA ARG A 201 -0.69 -14.38 -8.91
C ARG A 201 -0.47 -15.54 -7.92
N PRO A 202 0.01 -16.71 -8.39
CA PRO A 202 0.46 -17.01 -9.75
C PRO A 202 -0.64 -17.42 -10.75
N ARG A 203 -1.93 -17.26 -10.41
CA ARG A 203 -3.05 -17.66 -11.28
C ARG A 203 -3.06 -16.84 -12.56
N ARG A 204 -3.51 -17.46 -13.65
CA ARG A 204 -3.68 -16.81 -14.94
C ARG A 204 -5.09 -16.24 -15.01
N VAL A 205 -5.21 -14.92 -15.01
CA VAL A 205 -6.50 -14.22 -15.05
C VAL A 205 -6.76 -13.74 -16.46
N PHE A 206 -7.88 -14.16 -17.02
CA PHE A 206 -8.43 -13.70 -18.29
C PHE A 206 -9.62 -12.79 -17.97
N HIS A 207 -9.58 -11.55 -18.43
CA HIS A 207 -10.63 -10.58 -18.22
C HIS A 207 -10.98 -9.95 -19.55
N ARG A 208 -12.25 -10.03 -19.96
CA ARG A 208 -12.72 -9.38 -21.17
C ARG A 208 -13.44 -8.09 -20.79
N VAL A 209 -13.04 -6.98 -21.39
CA VAL A 209 -13.72 -5.68 -21.21
C VAL A 209 -14.65 -5.49 -22.40
N HIS A 210 -15.91 -5.15 -22.16
CA HIS A 210 -16.86 -4.83 -23.23
C HIS A 210 -16.35 -3.61 -24.01
N PRO A 211 -16.44 -3.57 -25.36
CA PRO A 211 -16.01 -2.41 -26.14
C PRO A 211 -16.66 -1.09 -25.67
N ASP A 212 -17.92 -1.15 -25.26
CA ASP A 212 -18.67 0.01 -24.74
C ASP A 212 -18.31 0.37 -23.28
N ALA A 213 -17.53 -0.46 -22.60
CA ALA A 213 -17.00 -0.21 -21.25
C ALA A 213 -15.57 0.36 -21.28
N GLU A 214 -14.97 0.51 -22.45
CA GLU A 214 -13.60 1.00 -22.62
C GLU A 214 -13.52 2.54 -22.46
N PHE A 215 -12.76 2.98 -21.45
CA PHE A 215 -12.08 4.30 -21.38
C PHE A 215 -12.86 5.59 -21.09
N VAL A 216 -14.09 5.57 -20.58
CA VAL A 216 -14.65 6.82 -20.02
C VAL A 216 -14.37 6.85 -18.51
N ILE A 217 -13.37 7.64 -18.08
CA ILE A 217 -13.31 8.09 -16.68
C ILE A 217 -14.64 8.82 -16.45
N PRO A 218 -15.57 8.28 -15.64
CA PRO A 218 -16.89 8.86 -15.52
C PRO A 218 -16.74 10.29 -14.99
N GLN A 219 -17.29 11.26 -15.71
CA GLN A 219 -17.36 12.63 -15.19
C GLN A 219 -18.35 12.67 -14.01
N PRO A 220 -18.20 13.62 -13.07
CA PRO A 220 -19.15 13.77 -11.98
C PRO A 220 -20.59 13.87 -12.51
N GLY A 221 -21.46 12.94 -12.09
CA GLY A 221 -22.88 12.90 -12.49
C GLY A 221 -23.19 12.05 -13.73
N GLN A 222 -22.21 11.44 -14.38
CA GLN A 222 -22.44 10.52 -15.49
C GLN A 222 -22.73 9.11 -14.96
N SER A 223 -23.82 8.48 -15.42
CA SER A 223 -24.05 7.05 -15.17
C SER A 223 -22.92 6.26 -15.85
N ARG A 224 -22.26 5.36 -15.10
CA ARG A 224 -21.27 4.46 -15.68
C ARG A 224 -21.98 3.59 -16.72
N PRO A 225 -21.58 3.60 -18.01
CA PRO A 225 -22.04 2.58 -18.94
C PRO A 225 -21.36 1.27 -18.53
N LEU A 226 -22.07 0.50 -17.71
CA LEU A 226 -21.67 -0.83 -17.31
C LEU A 226 -22.16 -1.75 -18.41
N ALA A 227 -21.39 -1.91 -19.49
CA ALA A 227 -21.61 -3.02 -20.41
C ALA A 227 -20.70 -4.15 -19.92
N ALA A 228 -21.31 -5.26 -19.48
CA ALA A 228 -20.60 -6.36 -18.84
C ALA A 228 -20.64 -7.60 -19.74
N TYR A 229 -19.54 -8.34 -19.83
CA TYR A 229 -19.61 -9.69 -20.38
C TYR A 229 -20.21 -10.63 -19.33
N ARG A 230 -21.35 -11.22 -19.63
CA ARG A 230 -21.93 -12.33 -18.88
C ARG A 230 -21.41 -13.65 -19.45
N LEU A 231 -21.62 -14.73 -18.68
CA LEU A 231 -21.25 -16.07 -19.15
C LEU A 231 -21.96 -16.43 -20.47
N GLU A 232 -23.21 -16.00 -20.63
CA GLU A 232 -24.03 -16.19 -21.84
C GLU A 232 -23.49 -15.45 -23.08
N ASP A 233 -22.68 -14.40 -22.88
CA ASP A 233 -22.11 -13.60 -23.96
C ASP A 233 -20.78 -14.19 -24.49
N LEU A 234 -20.26 -15.24 -23.86
CA LEU A 234 -18.99 -15.87 -24.23
C LEU A 234 -19.23 -16.95 -25.28
N THR A 235 -18.51 -16.86 -26.40
CA THR A 235 -18.62 -17.87 -27.47
C THR A 235 -17.89 -19.17 -27.08
N THR A 236 -18.33 -20.29 -27.65
CA THR A 236 -17.68 -21.60 -27.45
C THR A 236 -16.22 -21.60 -27.91
N GLU A 237 -15.92 -20.87 -28.99
CA GLU A 237 -14.55 -20.71 -29.50
C GLU A 237 -13.66 -19.99 -28.48
N GLU A 238 -14.17 -18.91 -27.86
CA GLU A 238 -13.43 -18.16 -26.83
C GLU A 238 -13.21 -18.99 -25.57
N MET A 239 -14.23 -19.71 -25.12
CA MET A 239 -14.12 -20.64 -23.99
C MET A 239 -13.07 -21.72 -24.26
N SER A 240 -13.02 -22.25 -25.49
CA SER A 240 -12.02 -23.23 -25.92
C SER A 240 -10.61 -22.64 -25.96
N ASN A 241 -10.44 -21.45 -26.54
CA ASN A 241 -9.16 -20.76 -26.67
C ASN A 241 -8.58 -20.35 -25.31
N ILE A 242 -9.43 -19.82 -24.42
CA ILE A 242 -9.02 -19.42 -23.07
C ILE A 242 -8.77 -20.64 -22.20
N GLY A 243 -9.52 -21.74 -22.38
CA GLY A 243 -9.43 -22.95 -21.59
C GLY A 243 -9.37 -22.67 -20.08
N PRO A 244 -10.34 -21.93 -19.51
CA PRO A 244 -10.33 -21.62 -18.08
C PRO A 244 -10.50 -22.89 -17.26
N ASP A 245 -9.93 -22.92 -16.05
CA ASP A 245 -10.24 -23.94 -15.03
C ASP A 245 -11.46 -23.51 -14.21
N TYR A 246 -11.65 -22.20 -14.03
CA TYR A 246 -12.79 -21.62 -13.33
C TYR A 246 -13.30 -20.37 -14.04
N ILE A 247 -14.61 -20.15 -13.92
CA ILE A 247 -15.31 -18.96 -14.37
C ILE A 247 -15.79 -18.22 -13.13
N VAL A 248 -15.50 -16.93 -13.06
CA VAL A 248 -15.91 -16.03 -11.98
C VAL A 248 -16.87 -15.01 -12.56
N GLU A 249 -18.09 -15.01 -12.06
CA GLU A 249 -19.06 -13.94 -12.32
C GLU A 249 -19.04 -12.98 -11.13
N TYR A 250 -18.66 -11.73 -11.35
CA TYR A 250 -18.58 -10.71 -10.31
C TYR A 250 -19.20 -9.39 -10.80
N PHE A 251 -20.36 -9.05 -10.23
CA PHE A 251 -21.15 -7.89 -10.63
C PHE A 251 -21.52 -7.02 -9.44
N GLU A 252 -21.29 -5.71 -9.54
CA GLU A 252 -21.68 -4.72 -8.51
C GLU A 252 -22.79 -3.75 -8.95
N GLY A 253 -22.94 -3.54 -10.25
CA GLY A 253 -23.90 -2.62 -10.84
C GLY A 253 -25.35 -3.07 -10.61
N PRO A 254 -26.27 -2.14 -10.28
CA PRO A 254 -27.65 -2.48 -9.97
C PRO A 254 -28.38 -3.20 -11.11
N ASP A 255 -27.96 -2.97 -12.37
CA ASP A 255 -28.54 -3.62 -13.56
C ASP A 255 -28.08 -5.09 -13.75
N TYR A 256 -27.03 -5.51 -13.04
CA TYR A 256 -26.44 -6.86 -13.12
C TYR A 256 -26.55 -7.66 -11.82
N VAL A 257 -26.88 -6.99 -10.71
CA VAL A 257 -27.07 -7.63 -9.40
C VAL A 257 -28.49 -8.20 -9.32
N ASP A 258 -28.62 -9.47 -9.67
CA ASP A 258 -29.84 -10.25 -9.43
C ASP A 258 -29.89 -10.75 -7.98
N ALA A 259 -31.01 -10.51 -7.30
CA ALA A 259 -31.24 -10.87 -5.92
C ALA A 259 -31.02 -12.36 -5.62
N ASP A 260 -31.43 -13.24 -6.55
CA ASP A 260 -31.34 -14.70 -6.40
C ASP A 260 -29.91 -15.18 -6.63
N ARG A 261 -29.16 -14.51 -7.51
CA ARG A 261 -27.78 -14.87 -7.84
C ARG A 261 -26.78 -14.53 -6.73
N ARG A 262 -27.11 -13.55 -5.87
CA ARG A 262 -26.29 -13.20 -4.69
C ARG A 262 -26.14 -14.34 -3.70
N THR A 263 -27.04 -15.31 -3.75
CA THR A 263 -27.04 -16.48 -2.86
C THR A 263 -26.75 -17.79 -3.58
N GLU A 264 -26.39 -17.74 -4.86
CA GLU A 264 -26.15 -18.91 -5.71
C GLU A 264 -24.92 -19.71 -5.25
N ASP A 265 -23.79 -19.03 -5.02
CA ASP A 265 -22.54 -19.67 -4.58
C ASP A 265 -22.47 -19.76 -3.04
N GLN A 266 -22.80 -20.94 -2.50
CA GLN A 266 -22.74 -21.21 -1.07
C GLN A 266 -21.31 -21.18 -0.49
N ARG A 267 -20.27 -21.45 -1.30
CA ARG A 267 -18.88 -21.36 -0.85
C ARG A 267 -18.47 -19.91 -0.68
N TRP A 268 -18.89 -19.05 -1.60
CA TRP A 268 -18.72 -17.60 -1.46
C TRP A 268 -19.48 -17.06 -0.25
N LEU A 269 -20.76 -17.41 -0.09
CA LEU A 269 -21.57 -16.94 1.04
C LEU A 269 -20.96 -17.35 2.39
N SER A 270 -20.53 -18.60 2.54
CA SER A 270 -19.89 -19.08 3.77
C SER A 270 -18.59 -18.36 4.05
N TYR A 271 -17.75 -18.12 3.03
CA TYR A 271 -16.54 -17.31 3.14
C TYR A 271 -16.87 -15.86 3.58
N TRP A 272 -17.78 -15.19 2.88
CA TRP A 272 -18.16 -13.80 3.15
C TRP A 272 -18.71 -13.59 4.57
N ARG A 273 -19.59 -14.49 5.03
CA ARG A 273 -20.14 -14.44 6.40
C ARG A 273 -19.05 -14.65 7.45
N SER A 274 -18.09 -15.54 7.20
CA SER A 274 -16.98 -15.75 8.14
C SER A 274 -16.07 -14.52 8.28
N MET A 275 -15.92 -13.74 7.20
CA MET A 275 -15.08 -12.54 7.18
C MET A 275 -15.79 -11.29 7.70
N THR A 276 -17.10 -11.18 7.51
CA THR A 276 -17.88 -9.97 7.85
C THR A 276 -18.68 -10.09 9.15
N GLY A 277 -18.93 -11.30 9.64
CA GLY A 277 -19.81 -11.56 10.79
C GLY A 277 -21.30 -11.31 10.50
N SER A 278 -21.67 -11.03 9.25
CA SER A 278 -23.05 -10.74 8.86
C SER A 278 -23.85 -12.03 8.62
N SER A 279 -25.14 -12.02 8.98
CA SER A 279 -26.10 -13.07 8.62
C SER A 279 -26.80 -12.81 7.28
N GLY A 280 -26.57 -11.64 6.68
CA GLY A 280 -27.21 -11.23 5.43
C GLY A 280 -26.62 -11.87 4.18
N SER A 281 -26.89 -11.21 3.05
CA SER A 281 -26.30 -11.48 1.74
C SER A 281 -25.50 -10.26 1.28
N PRO A 282 -24.43 -10.44 0.50
CA PRO A 282 -23.67 -9.34 -0.08
C PRO A 282 -24.57 -8.46 -0.97
N SER A 283 -24.21 -7.19 -1.15
CA SER A 283 -24.90 -6.27 -2.06
C SER A 283 -24.54 -6.48 -3.53
N TYR A 284 -23.65 -7.43 -3.83
CA TYR A 284 -23.07 -7.73 -5.14
C TYR A 284 -23.10 -9.24 -5.40
N VAL A 285 -23.01 -9.65 -6.67
CA VAL A 285 -23.01 -11.05 -7.09
C VAL A 285 -21.58 -11.54 -7.20
N VAL A 286 -21.28 -12.70 -6.60
CA VAL A 286 -20.04 -13.46 -6.85
C VAL A 286 -20.42 -14.92 -7.01
N VAL A 287 -20.14 -15.49 -8.17
CA VAL A 287 -20.36 -16.91 -8.46
C VAL A 287 -19.08 -17.49 -9.06
N LEU A 288 -18.49 -18.47 -8.37
CA LEU A 288 -17.33 -19.20 -8.84
C LEU A 288 -17.76 -20.59 -9.33
N ARG A 289 -17.63 -20.85 -10.63
CA ARG A 289 -17.93 -22.15 -11.23
C ARG A 289 -16.65 -22.82 -11.74
N PRO A 290 -16.48 -24.14 -11.56
CA PRO A 290 -15.49 -24.87 -12.34
C PRO A 290 -15.91 -24.81 -13.82
N ALA A 291 -14.97 -24.53 -14.71
CA ALA A 291 -15.22 -24.62 -16.14
C ALA A 291 -15.36 -26.11 -16.50
N ALA A 292 -16.43 -26.48 -17.19
CA ALA A 292 -16.62 -27.84 -17.66
C ALA A 292 -15.44 -28.22 -18.57
N LYS A 293 -14.57 -29.11 -18.12
CA LYS A 293 -13.51 -29.69 -18.96
C LYS A 293 -14.16 -30.69 -19.91
N GLY A 294 -14.72 -30.19 -21.02
CA GLY A 294 -15.09 -31.01 -22.18
C GLY A 294 -16.47 -31.66 -22.14
N GLU A 295 -17.54 -30.93 -21.81
CA GLU A 295 -18.89 -31.30 -22.27
C GLU A 295 -19.23 -30.53 -23.54
N THR A 296 -18.61 -30.92 -24.64
CA THR A 296 -19.26 -30.90 -25.95
C THR A 296 -20.11 -32.16 -26.05
N ALA A 297 -21.39 -32.06 -25.70
CA ALA A 297 -22.54 -32.72 -26.33
C ALA A 297 -23.66 -32.97 -25.32
N GLY A 298 -24.72 -32.18 -25.41
CA GLY A 298 -26.07 -32.67 -25.14
C GLY A 298 -26.90 -31.88 -24.14
N VAL A 299 -27.94 -31.25 -24.69
CA VAL A 299 -29.26 -30.99 -24.07
C VAL A 299 -29.25 -29.77 -23.13
N LEU A 300 -29.93 -28.67 -23.45
CA LEU A 300 -31.39 -28.46 -23.60
C LEU A 300 -31.58 -27.20 -24.47
N GLU A 301 -32.23 -27.18 -25.64
CA GLU A 301 -33.69 -27.34 -25.90
C GLU A 301 -34.63 -27.28 -24.70
#